data_AF-A0A9W8R4A9-F1
#
_entry.id   AF-A0A9W8R4A9-F1
#
_cell.length_a   1.000
_cell.length_b   1.000
_cell.length_c   1.000
_cell.angle_alpha   90.00
_cell.angle_beta   90.00
_cell.angle_gamma   90.00
#
_symmetry.space_group_name_H-M   'P 1'
#
loop_
_entity.id
_entity.type
_entity.pdbx_description
1 polymer ?
#
loop_
_entity_poly.entity_id
_entity_poly.type
_entity_poly.pdbx_seq_one_letter_code
_entity_poly.pdbx_strand_id
1 'polypeptide(L)'
;MQVLASTDGSEPRIGWEYQTACIDVLKKELKDESETCFIHLAAKFALGRITLDEYLDDVLAHLGKTSQAKHKFDVLSMELWPENDLWPLTTSDIFAGSVRALMWSPSFTPFEDKEWKCLRALASLAWNLDDPDEFQTCAREEGLDPSSLSPEAADLLLVICYCRRHVKLLEHLVHTVQPPAESSFDRLPFYAIEARTESWSNTAQHSPKSPENVVIEIQIWTLLLNSPWIHDPDENVAAAMTSLGHTRAGSDPWAIEYTSPALGEFHSTLVARKFFPSLSQVASFILNCPDVEIGRRYFEKVPGSMISSHRFFYPSHTGGLLVPIIESKTLSDQHRLDLVRLVLEEIPRLDLDARIDRPWVADMRSFGAPGDPWDFFNPLMAAGWRGDKEMAELLLEHGAKPEVEDCLSNLDAGGLARQQGHKKFATWFEGRQAS
;
A
#
# COMPACT_ATOMS: atom_id res chain seq x y z
N MET A 1 2.03 1.27 15.40
CA MET A 1 2.61 1.63 16.72
C MET A 1 4.06 2.03 16.52
N GLN A 2 4.59 3.08 17.16
CA GLN A 2 5.99 3.52 16.97
C GLN A 2 6.79 3.57 18.28
N VAL A 3 8.10 3.30 18.20
CA VAL A 3 9.03 3.46 19.33
C VAL A 3 9.66 4.84 19.24
N LEU A 4 9.29 5.72 20.16
CA LEU A 4 9.84 7.06 20.28
C LEU A 4 11.09 7.00 21.15
N ALA A 5 12.25 7.20 20.53
CA ALA A 5 13.51 7.33 21.23
C ALA A 5 13.48 8.54 22.17
N SER A 6 14.18 8.43 23.30
CA SER A 6 14.35 9.56 24.21
C SER A 6 15.39 10.54 23.68
N THR A 7 15.07 11.83 23.73
CA THR A 7 15.98 12.92 23.38
C THR A 7 16.73 13.49 24.60
N ASP A 8 16.37 13.08 25.82
CA ASP A 8 16.84 13.67 27.09
C ASP A 8 17.38 12.65 28.10
N GLY A 9 17.53 11.38 27.71
CA GLY A 9 18.00 10.30 28.58
C GLY A 9 16.90 9.61 29.39
N SER A 10 15.64 9.96 29.18
CA SER A 10 14.47 9.18 29.61
C SER A 10 14.36 7.82 28.90
N GLU A 11 13.47 6.95 29.37
CA GLU A 11 13.20 5.67 28.69
C GLU A 11 12.48 5.88 27.35
N PRO A 12 12.76 5.03 26.33
CA PRO A 12 11.95 4.99 25.11
C PRO A 12 10.48 4.75 25.43
N ARG A 13 9.58 5.35 24.64
CA ARG A 13 8.13 5.27 24.86
C ARG A 13 7.38 4.89 23.60
N ILE A 14 6.17 4.35 23.76
CA ILE A 14 5.27 4.10 22.63
C ILE A 14 4.59 5.39 22.20
N GLY A 15 4.64 5.65 20.89
CA GLY A 15 3.82 6.63 20.20
C GLY A 15 2.86 5.97 19.22
N TRP A 16 1.94 6.77 18.70
CA TRP A 16 1.00 6.38 17.66
C TRP A 16 1.19 7.29 16.47
N GLU A 17 1.32 6.69 15.29
CA GLU A 17 1.51 7.42 14.04
C GLU A 17 0.20 8.09 13.58
N TYR A 18 -0.92 7.39 13.75
CA TYR A 18 -2.25 7.88 13.39
C TYR A 18 -3.12 8.09 14.64
N GLN A 19 -3.99 9.11 14.59
CA GLN A 19 -5.04 9.30 15.60
C GLN A 19 -6.39 8.93 15.01
N THR A 20 -6.91 7.78 15.42
CA THR A 20 -8.27 7.34 15.08
C THR A 20 -8.97 6.87 16.35
N ALA A 21 -10.31 6.76 16.28
CA ALA A 21 -11.11 6.26 17.41
C ALA A 21 -10.64 4.86 17.87
N CYS A 22 -10.15 4.02 16.95
CA CYS A 22 -9.66 2.67 17.28
C CYS A 22 -8.35 2.71 18.08
N ILE A 23 -7.44 3.65 17.76
CA ILE A 23 -6.19 3.83 18.51
C ILE A 23 -6.47 4.23 19.97
N ASP A 24 -7.56 4.94 20.24
CA ASP A 24 -7.92 5.29 21.62
C ASP A 24 -8.38 4.08 22.44
N VAL A 25 -8.87 3.01 21.80
CA VAL A 25 -9.13 1.72 22.46
C VAL A 25 -7.82 1.03 22.83
N LEU A 26 -6.88 0.94 21.89
CA LEU A 26 -5.57 0.32 22.15
C LEU A 26 -4.77 1.10 23.22
N LYS A 27 -4.89 2.43 23.26
CA LYS A 27 -4.32 3.25 24.34
C LYS A 27 -4.96 2.95 25.70
N LYS A 28 -6.25 2.61 25.75
CA LYS A 28 -6.92 2.21 27.00
C LYS A 28 -6.44 0.84 27.44
N GLU A 29 -6.31 -0.10 26.50
CA GLU A 29 -5.71 -1.41 26.75
C GLU A 29 -4.31 -1.23 27.33
N LEU A 30 -3.40 -0.54 26.63
CA LEU A 30 -2.02 -0.33 27.07
C LEU A 30 -1.86 0.41 28.42
N LYS A 31 -2.88 1.16 28.87
CA LYS A 31 -2.87 1.87 30.16
C LYS A 31 -3.34 1.00 31.33
N ASP A 32 -4.01 -0.11 31.05
CA ASP A 32 -4.53 -1.01 32.07
C ASP A 32 -3.44 -1.99 32.50
N GLU A 33 -2.56 -1.55 33.41
CA GLU A 33 -1.42 -2.32 33.91
C GLU A 33 -1.81 -3.61 34.66
N SER A 34 -3.11 -3.82 34.94
CA SER A 34 -3.60 -5.03 35.59
C SER A 34 -3.69 -6.24 34.66
N GLU A 35 -3.56 -6.03 33.36
CA GLU A 35 -3.66 -7.06 32.32
C GLU A 35 -2.37 -7.09 31.48
N THR A 36 -2.02 -8.23 30.88
CA THR A 36 -0.93 -8.34 29.91
C THR A 36 -1.41 -9.13 28.69
N CYS A 37 -2.02 -8.41 27.75
CA CYS A 37 -2.58 -8.93 26.50
C CYS A 37 -1.70 -8.53 25.29
N PHE A 38 -2.20 -8.71 24.06
CA PHE A 38 -1.48 -8.51 22.80
C PHE A 38 -0.77 -7.15 22.69
N ILE A 39 -1.43 -6.01 22.97
CA ILE A 39 -0.77 -4.71 22.78
C ILE A 39 0.33 -4.46 23.80
N HIS A 40 0.20 -5.01 25.01
CA HIS A 40 1.20 -4.89 26.07
C HIS A 40 2.46 -5.67 25.71
N LEU A 41 2.28 -6.90 25.21
CA LEU A 41 3.37 -7.76 24.77
C LEU A 41 4.10 -7.13 23.58
N ALA A 42 3.35 -6.68 22.57
CA ALA A 42 3.90 -5.96 21.43
C ALA A 42 4.69 -4.70 21.86
N ALA A 43 4.14 -3.88 22.75
CA ALA A 43 4.80 -2.69 23.26
C ALA A 43 6.07 -3.02 24.06
N LYS A 44 6.00 -3.99 24.97
CA LYS A 44 7.16 -4.43 25.77
C LYS A 44 8.27 -4.98 24.87
N PHE A 45 7.92 -5.80 23.88
CA PHE A 45 8.87 -6.37 22.95
C PHE A 45 9.51 -5.30 22.05
N ALA A 46 8.71 -4.39 21.48
CA ALA A 46 9.20 -3.27 20.68
C ALA A 46 10.12 -2.33 21.47
N LEU A 47 9.90 -2.18 22.77
CA LEU A 47 10.75 -1.41 23.69
C LEU A 47 11.97 -2.19 24.21
N GLY A 48 12.15 -3.46 23.82
CA GLY A 48 13.23 -4.33 24.29
C GLY A 48 13.14 -4.70 25.77
N ARG A 49 11.94 -4.64 26.36
CA ARG A 49 11.69 -4.93 27.79
C ARG A 49 11.44 -6.41 28.07
N ILE A 50 11.11 -7.19 27.05
CA ILE A 50 11.00 -8.65 27.10
C ILE A 50 11.79 -9.25 25.95
N THR A 51 12.24 -10.48 26.16
CA THR A 51 12.93 -11.29 25.16
C THR A 51 11.97 -11.78 24.07
N LEU A 52 12.53 -12.26 22.96
CA LEU A 52 11.75 -12.94 21.93
C LEU A 52 11.01 -14.15 22.49
N ASP A 53 11.66 -14.91 23.38
CA ASP A 53 11.06 -16.11 23.94
C ASP A 53 9.83 -15.78 24.81
N GLU A 54 9.96 -14.81 25.71
CA GLU A 54 8.84 -14.31 26.51
C GLU A 54 7.71 -13.77 25.62
N TYR A 55 8.05 -13.01 24.57
CA TYR A 55 7.07 -12.49 23.62
C TYR A 55 6.30 -13.61 22.91
N LEU A 56 7.00 -14.60 22.36
CA LEU A 56 6.38 -15.72 21.64
C LEU A 56 5.58 -16.62 22.59
N ASP A 57 6.09 -16.90 23.79
CA ASP A 57 5.39 -17.72 24.78
C ASP A 57 4.07 -17.06 25.19
N ASP A 58 4.09 -15.78 25.56
CA ASP A 58 2.89 -15.08 26.05
C ASP A 58 1.88 -14.79 24.93
N VAL A 59 2.33 -14.44 23.72
CA VAL A 59 1.43 -14.22 22.59
C VAL A 59 0.77 -15.54 22.17
N LEU A 60 1.56 -16.60 21.95
CA LEU A 60 1.03 -17.88 21.50
C LEU A 60 0.27 -18.63 22.59
N ALA A 61 0.47 -18.33 23.88
CA ALA A 61 -0.28 -18.94 24.97
C ALA A 61 -1.81 -18.86 24.75
N HIS A 62 -2.31 -17.82 24.09
CA HIS A 62 -3.74 -17.66 23.80
C HIS A 62 -4.32 -18.75 22.87
N LEU A 63 -3.47 -19.44 22.10
CA LEU A 63 -3.90 -20.47 21.17
C LEU A 63 -3.90 -21.89 21.78
N GLY A 64 -3.26 -22.08 22.94
CA GLY A 64 -3.08 -23.40 23.55
C GLY A 64 -4.32 -23.86 24.33
N LYS A 65 -4.73 -25.11 24.14
CA LYS A 65 -5.91 -25.70 24.81
C LYS A 65 -5.80 -25.77 26.34
N THR A 66 -4.59 -25.98 26.86
CA THR A 66 -4.31 -26.05 28.31
C THR A 66 -3.99 -24.69 28.91
N SER A 67 -3.89 -23.66 28.09
CA SER A 67 -3.57 -22.31 28.53
C SER A 67 -4.71 -21.70 29.35
N GLN A 68 -4.34 -20.94 30.37
CA GLN A 68 -5.26 -20.15 31.17
C GLN A 68 -5.27 -18.67 30.76
N ALA A 69 -4.54 -18.29 29.71
CA ALA A 69 -4.49 -16.93 29.20
C ALA A 69 -5.90 -16.49 28.75
N LYS A 70 -6.60 -15.78 29.64
CA LYS A 70 -7.90 -15.15 29.41
C LYS A 70 -7.86 -13.77 30.03
N HIS A 71 -7.54 -12.80 29.20
CA HIS A 71 -7.46 -11.41 29.55
C HIS A 71 -8.76 -10.69 29.22
N LYS A 72 -9.00 -9.59 29.92
CA LYS A 72 -10.16 -8.71 29.67
C LYS A 72 -10.27 -8.27 28.21
N PHE A 73 -9.14 -8.08 27.53
CA PHE A 73 -9.05 -7.60 26.16
C PHE A 73 -9.04 -8.72 25.10
N ASP A 74 -9.07 -9.99 25.51
CA ASP A 74 -9.23 -11.10 24.58
C ASP A 74 -10.65 -11.16 24.00
N VAL A 75 -11.61 -10.48 24.61
CA VAL A 75 -13.01 -10.43 24.16
C VAL A 75 -13.24 -9.23 23.24
N LEU A 76 -13.97 -9.44 22.15
CA LEU A 76 -14.35 -8.42 21.18
C LEU A 76 -15.36 -7.44 21.81
N SER A 77 -15.01 -6.16 21.97
CA SER A 77 -16.01 -5.13 22.25
C SER A 77 -16.71 -4.75 20.92
N MET A 78 -17.70 -5.53 20.52
CA MET A 78 -18.47 -5.33 19.28
C MET A 78 -19.05 -3.92 19.13
N GLU A 79 -19.23 -3.16 20.22
CA GLU A 79 -19.72 -1.78 20.20
C GLU A 79 -18.80 -0.80 19.45
N LEU A 80 -17.52 -1.13 19.25
CA LEU A 80 -16.53 -0.25 18.61
C LEU A 80 -15.88 -0.85 17.36
N TRP A 81 -16.12 -2.13 17.05
CA TRP A 81 -15.51 -2.87 15.95
C TRP A 81 -16.62 -3.56 15.14
N PRO A 82 -17.37 -2.79 14.31
CA PRO A 82 -18.58 -3.29 13.65
C PRO A 82 -18.31 -4.36 12.59
N GLU A 83 -17.05 -4.54 12.21
CA GLU A 83 -16.54 -5.49 11.24
C GLU A 83 -15.30 -6.13 11.90
N ASN A 84 -14.88 -7.33 11.49
CA ASN A 84 -13.65 -7.98 11.97
C ASN A 84 -12.38 -7.22 11.48
N ASP A 85 -12.38 -5.90 11.60
CA ASP A 85 -11.38 -4.98 11.15
C ASP A 85 -10.18 -5.06 12.08
N LEU A 86 -9.31 -6.04 11.85
CA LEU A 86 -8.08 -6.27 12.62
C LEU A 86 -7.04 -5.16 12.43
N TRP A 87 -7.36 -4.15 11.61
CA TRP A 87 -6.49 -3.03 11.26
C TRP A 87 -5.76 -2.41 12.44
N PRO A 88 -6.39 -2.07 13.58
CA PRO A 88 -5.68 -1.40 14.66
C PRO A 88 -4.56 -2.27 15.26
N LEU A 89 -4.75 -3.59 15.28
CA LEU A 89 -3.76 -4.49 15.87
C LEU A 89 -2.69 -4.89 14.86
N THR A 90 -3.05 -5.24 13.62
CA THR A 90 -2.05 -5.61 12.59
C THR A 90 -1.19 -4.42 12.16
N THR A 91 -1.68 -3.18 12.28
CA THR A 91 -0.84 -1.97 12.13
C THR A 91 0.00 -1.62 13.35
N SER A 92 -0.25 -2.26 14.49
CA SER A 92 0.56 -2.11 15.71
C SER A 92 1.65 -3.17 15.79
N ASP A 93 1.25 -4.42 15.57
CA ASP A 93 2.09 -5.61 15.56
C ASP A 93 1.42 -6.66 14.67
N ILE A 94 2.02 -6.91 13.50
CA ILE A 94 1.43 -7.80 12.50
C ILE A 94 1.29 -9.22 13.05
N PHE A 95 2.28 -9.72 13.80
CA PHE A 95 2.27 -11.08 14.33
C PHE A 95 1.24 -11.24 15.45
N ALA A 96 1.28 -10.39 16.48
CA ALA A 96 0.28 -10.44 17.56
C ALA A 96 -1.14 -10.17 17.02
N GLY A 97 -1.26 -9.31 16.01
CA GLY A 97 -2.49 -9.08 15.25
C GLY A 97 -3.05 -10.34 14.61
N SER A 98 -2.18 -11.09 13.92
CA SER A 98 -2.55 -12.34 13.25
C SER A 98 -2.91 -13.45 14.24
N VAL A 99 -2.21 -13.54 15.38
CA VAL A 99 -2.56 -14.50 16.45
C VAL A 99 -3.95 -14.19 17.03
N ARG A 100 -4.23 -12.92 17.33
CA ARG A 100 -5.54 -12.49 17.84
C ARG A 100 -6.65 -12.71 16.80
N ALA A 101 -6.35 -12.46 15.52
CA ALA A 101 -7.25 -12.73 14.40
C ALA A 101 -7.65 -14.20 14.32
N LEU A 102 -6.66 -15.10 14.41
CA LEU A 102 -6.89 -16.53 14.39
C LEU A 102 -7.75 -16.97 15.59
N MET A 103 -7.43 -16.51 16.79
CA MET A 103 -8.18 -16.81 18.02
C MET A 103 -9.67 -16.48 17.90
N TRP A 104 -10.02 -15.46 17.10
CA TRP A 104 -11.39 -15.00 16.88
C TRP A 104 -12.05 -15.56 15.64
N SER A 105 -11.34 -16.34 14.83
CA SER A 105 -11.95 -17.03 13.70
C SER A 105 -13.05 -17.97 14.22
N PRO A 106 -14.28 -17.92 13.67
CA PRO A 106 -15.38 -18.80 14.10
C PRO A 106 -15.04 -20.30 13.98
N SER A 107 -14.10 -20.65 13.11
CA SER A 107 -13.65 -22.02 12.90
C SER A 107 -12.45 -22.42 13.76
N PHE A 108 -11.89 -21.51 14.56
CA PHE A 108 -10.68 -21.79 15.32
C PHE A 108 -10.93 -22.78 16.47
N THR A 109 -10.06 -23.77 16.56
CA THR A 109 -9.97 -24.71 17.68
C THR A 109 -8.62 -24.58 18.37
N PRO A 110 -8.57 -24.41 19.70
CA PRO A 110 -7.31 -24.33 20.44
C PRO A 110 -6.39 -25.52 20.16
N PHE A 111 -5.11 -25.24 19.96
CA PHE A 111 -4.10 -26.24 19.63
C PHE A 111 -3.82 -27.18 20.81
N GLU A 112 -3.62 -28.46 20.49
CA GLU A 112 -3.14 -29.44 21.47
C GLU A 112 -1.70 -29.11 21.89
N ASP A 113 -1.30 -29.49 23.11
CA ASP A 113 0.01 -29.15 23.69
C ASP A 113 1.20 -29.52 22.79
N LYS A 114 1.10 -30.64 22.06
CA LYS A 114 2.15 -31.08 21.13
C LYS A 114 2.31 -30.11 19.96
N GLU A 115 1.19 -29.71 19.36
CA GLU A 115 1.18 -28.79 18.22
C GLU A 115 1.62 -27.39 18.65
N TRP A 116 1.09 -26.90 19.78
CA TRP A 116 1.48 -25.61 20.33
C TRP A 116 2.99 -25.51 20.57
N LYS A 117 3.60 -26.54 21.18
CA LYS A 117 5.05 -26.59 21.40
C LYS A 117 5.83 -26.61 20.09
N CYS A 118 5.33 -27.34 19.09
CA CYS A 118 5.96 -27.42 17.77
C CYS A 118 5.92 -26.06 17.08
N LEU A 119 4.75 -25.40 17.03
CA LEU A 119 4.58 -24.06 16.49
C LEU A 119 5.49 -23.06 17.20
N ARG A 120 5.52 -23.06 18.54
CA ARG A 120 6.34 -22.13 19.33
C ARG A 120 7.85 -22.28 19.05
N ALA A 121 8.34 -23.50 18.93
CA ALA A 121 9.75 -23.75 18.62
C ALA A 121 10.08 -23.35 17.18
N LEU A 122 9.26 -23.73 16.21
CA LEU A 122 9.41 -23.33 14.80
C LEU A 122 9.32 -21.81 14.62
N ALA A 123 8.44 -21.15 15.37
CA ALA A 123 8.33 -19.69 15.39
C ALA A 123 9.64 -19.02 15.85
N SER A 124 10.29 -19.56 16.88
CA SER A 124 11.60 -19.06 17.35
C SER A 124 12.68 -19.18 16.28
N LEU A 125 12.74 -20.36 15.62
CA LEU A 125 13.68 -20.61 14.54
C LEU A 125 13.43 -19.68 13.36
N ALA A 126 12.19 -19.59 12.87
CA ALA A 126 11.82 -18.76 11.72
C ALA A 126 12.00 -17.26 11.99
N TRP A 127 11.96 -16.82 13.25
CA TRP A 127 12.21 -15.43 13.62
C TRP A 127 13.68 -15.03 13.41
N ASN A 128 14.60 -15.98 13.62
CA ASN A 128 16.04 -15.73 13.66
C ASN A 128 16.77 -16.21 12.40
N LEU A 129 16.22 -17.19 11.68
CA LEU A 129 16.82 -17.81 10.50
C LEU A 129 16.04 -17.40 9.25
N ASP A 130 16.73 -16.86 8.25
CA ASP A 130 16.17 -16.50 6.94
C ASP A 130 16.53 -17.50 5.84
N ASP A 131 17.56 -18.32 6.07
CA ASP A 131 18.01 -19.39 5.18
C ASP A 131 17.21 -20.70 5.40
N PRO A 132 16.60 -21.26 4.35
CA PRO A 132 15.83 -22.50 4.45
C PRO A 132 16.63 -23.72 4.92
N ASP A 133 17.89 -23.86 4.51
CA ASP A 133 18.69 -25.04 4.81
C ASP A 133 19.15 -25.04 6.28
N GLU A 134 19.52 -23.86 6.79
CA GLU A 134 19.80 -23.66 8.21
C GLU A 134 18.55 -23.91 9.06
N PHE A 135 17.40 -23.33 8.67
CA PHE A 135 16.12 -23.56 9.36
C PHE A 135 15.75 -25.04 9.41
N GLN A 136 15.85 -25.76 8.29
CA GLN A 136 15.52 -27.18 8.23
C GLN A 136 16.50 -28.03 9.05
N THR A 137 17.77 -27.65 9.10
CA THR A 137 18.78 -28.35 9.90
C THR A 137 18.49 -28.21 11.39
N CYS A 138 18.30 -26.99 11.89
CA CYS A 138 17.93 -26.75 13.29
C CYS A 138 16.60 -27.40 13.66
N ALA A 139 15.58 -27.30 12.79
CA ALA A 139 14.29 -27.95 13.02
C ALA A 139 14.43 -29.48 13.17
N ARG A 140 15.23 -30.14 12.32
CA ARG A 140 15.49 -31.58 12.43
C ARG A 140 16.24 -31.97 13.69
N GLU A 141 17.22 -31.17 14.11
CA GLU A 141 17.96 -31.40 15.36
C GLU A 141 17.07 -31.32 16.60
N GLU A 142 16.06 -30.44 16.57
CA GLU A 142 15.04 -30.31 17.62
C GLU A 142 13.86 -31.29 17.47
N GLY A 143 13.87 -32.14 16.43
CA GLY A 143 12.78 -33.09 16.15
C GLY A 143 11.46 -32.42 15.74
N LEU A 144 11.55 -31.23 15.16
CA LEU A 144 10.42 -30.44 14.66
C LEU A 144 10.18 -30.73 13.18
N ASP A 145 8.91 -30.74 12.78
CA ASP A 145 8.50 -30.92 11.39
C ASP A 145 7.43 -29.88 11.04
N PRO A 146 7.75 -28.85 10.22
CA PRO A 146 6.78 -27.85 9.78
C PRO A 146 5.55 -28.45 9.10
N SER A 147 5.71 -29.57 8.38
CA SER A 147 4.59 -30.23 7.68
C SER A 147 3.59 -30.91 8.62
N SER A 148 3.95 -31.04 9.91
CA SER A 148 3.07 -31.59 10.95
C SER A 148 2.14 -30.55 11.59
N LEU A 149 2.33 -29.26 11.30
CA LEU A 149 1.46 -28.18 11.76
C LEU A 149 0.10 -28.24 11.07
N SER A 150 -0.97 -27.85 11.79
CA SER A 150 -2.23 -27.49 11.13
C SER A 150 -2.03 -26.31 10.17
N PRO A 151 -2.92 -26.15 9.18
CA PRO A 151 -2.91 -24.98 8.31
C PRO A 151 -2.94 -23.64 9.05
N GLU A 152 -3.68 -23.57 10.16
CA GLU A 152 -3.79 -22.37 11.01
C GLU A 152 -2.46 -22.05 11.72
N ALA A 153 -1.76 -23.06 12.22
CA ALA A 153 -0.43 -22.88 12.82
C ALA A 153 0.63 -22.53 11.77
N ALA A 154 0.54 -23.14 10.58
CA ALA A 154 1.41 -22.84 9.45
C ALA A 154 1.28 -21.39 8.96
N ASP A 155 0.06 -20.84 8.94
CA ASP A 155 -0.21 -19.43 8.61
C ASP A 155 0.59 -18.47 9.49
N LEU A 156 0.59 -18.69 10.80
CA LEU A 156 1.35 -17.87 11.74
C LEU A 156 2.87 -17.97 11.52
N LEU A 157 3.36 -19.13 11.09
CA LEU A 157 4.78 -19.31 10.75
C LEU A 157 5.16 -18.49 9.50
N LEU A 158 4.30 -18.44 8.48
CA LEU A 158 4.50 -17.58 7.32
C LEU A 158 4.40 -16.09 7.68
N VAL A 159 3.50 -15.71 8.60
CA VAL A 159 3.41 -14.33 9.11
C VAL A 159 4.72 -13.90 9.78
N ILE A 160 5.41 -14.79 10.51
CA ILE A 160 6.74 -14.49 11.06
C ILE A 160 7.73 -14.19 9.95
N CYS A 161 7.79 -15.05 8.93
CA CYS A 161 8.69 -14.86 7.79
C CYS A 161 8.39 -13.52 7.08
N TYR A 162 7.11 -13.16 6.94
CA TYR A 162 6.68 -11.88 6.42
C TYR A 162 7.13 -10.70 7.30
N CYS A 163 6.87 -10.76 8.61
CA CYS A 163 7.26 -9.73 9.58
C CYS A 163 8.77 -9.48 9.54
N ARG A 164 9.56 -10.56 9.43
CA ARG A 164 11.01 -10.54 9.42
C ARG A 164 11.64 -10.33 8.04
N ARG A 165 10.83 -10.31 6.97
CA ARG A 165 11.25 -10.17 5.57
C ARG A 165 12.14 -11.32 5.07
N HIS A 166 11.94 -12.52 5.60
CA HIS A 166 12.69 -13.72 5.22
C HIS A 166 12.14 -14.32 3.91
N VAL A 167 12.45 -13.69 2.77
CA VAL A 167 11.88 -14.07 1.45
C VAL A 167 12.13 -15.54 1.11
N LYS A 168 13.37 -16.01 1.28
CA LYS A 168 13.76 -17.39 0.93
C LYS A 168 13.09 -18.43 1.82
N LEU A 169 13.07 -18.19 3.13
CA LEU A 169 12.36 -19.08 4.06
C LEU A 169 10.86 -19.08 3.78
N LEU A 170 10.26 -17.92 3.51
CA LEU A 170 8.85 -17.83 3.12
C LEU A 170 8.57 -18.67 1.87
N GLU A 171 9.40 -18.54 0.83
CA GLU A 171 9.30 -19.34 -0.39
C GLU A 171 9.35 -20.84 -0.11
N HIS A 172 10.30 -21.28 0.70
CA HIS A 172 10.41 -22.68 1.10
C HIS A 172 9.16 -23.18 1.84
N LEU A 173 8.67 -22.40 2.81
CA LEU A 173 7.53 -22.79 3.63
C LEU A 173 6.22 -22.80 2.83
N VAL A 174 6.00 -21.84 1.94
CA VAL A 174 4.83 -21.81 1.05
C VAL A 174 4.65 -23.11 0.26
N HIS A 175 5.75 -23.79 -0.08
CA HIS A 175 5.74 -25.09 -0.78
C HIS A 175 5.74 -26.31 0.16
N THR A 176 6.00 -26.13 1.45
CA THR A 176 6.17 -27.21 2.43
C THR A 176 4.92 -27.43 3.27
N VAL A 177 4.21 -26.36 3.62
CA VAL A 177 3.02 -26.39 4.48
C VAL A 177 1.75 -26.07 3.69
N GLN A 178 0.59 -26.43 4.26
CA GLN A 178 -0.72 -26.23 3.63
C GLN A 178 -1.35 -24.91 4.10
N PRO A 179 -1.98 -24.13 3.21
CA PRO A 179 -2.71 -22.92 3.59
C PRO A 179 -4.01 -23.27 4.33
N PRO A 180 -4.44 -22.43 5.30
CA PRO A 180 -5.77 -22.54 5.90
C PRO A 180 -6.86 -22.12 4.89
N ALA A 181 -8.14 -22.31 5.24
CA ALA A 181 -9.24 -21.87 4.39
C ALA A 181 -9.32 -20.34 4.21
N GLU A 182 -8.76 -19.59 5.15
CA GLU A 182 -8.62 -18.14 5.11
C GLU A 182 -7.31 -17.78 5.82
N SER A 183 -6.34 -17.25 5.08
CA SER A 183 -5.01 -16.91 5.59
C SER A 183 -5.01 -15.54 6.27
N SER A 184 -3.96 -15.26 7.06
CA SER A 184 -3.73 -13.92 7.59
C SER A 184 -3.49 -12.90 6.47
N PHE A 185 -2.98 -13.34 5.31
CA PHE A 185 -2.68 -12.47 4.17
C PHE A 185 -3.92 -12.06 3.38
N ASP A 186 -5.02 -12.83 3.46
CA ASP A 186 -6.32 -12.46 2.86
C ASP A 186 -6.93 -11.22 3.53
N ARG A 187 -6.46 -10.87 4.74
CA ARG A 187 -7.03 -9.82 5.60
C ARG A 187 -6.04 -8.74 5.99
N LEU A 188 -4.82 -8.75 5.44
CA LEU A 188 -3.82 -7.77 5.83
C LEU A 188 -4.19 -6.39 5.25
N PRO A 189 -4.36 -5.36 6.09
CA PRO A 189 -4.87 -4.08 5.63
C PRO A 189 -3.80 -3.29 4.86
N PHE A 190 -4.27 -2.44 3.94
CA PHE A 190 -3.42 -1.51 3.18
C PHE A 190 -2.39 -0.78 4.04
N TYR A 191 -2.82 -0.23 5.18
CA TYR A 191 -1.95 0.54 6.07
C TYR A 191 -0.82 -0.26 6.70
N ALA A 192 -0.97 -1.57 6.90
CA ALA A 192 0.11 -2.41 7.40
C ALA A 192 1.21 -2.58 6.34
N ILE A 193 0.83 -2.64 5.07
CA ILE A 193 1.75 -2.73 3.92
C ILE A 193 2.38 -1.37 3.64
N GLU A 194 1.58 -0.30 3.58
CA GLU A 194 2.06 1.07 3.32
C GLU A 194 3.12 1.50 4.34
N ALA A 195 2.84 1.29 5.63
CA ALA A 195 3.79 1.63 6.68
C ALA A 195 5.17 0.98 6.44
N ARG A 196 5.19 -0.23 5.85
CA ARG A 196 6.38 -1.05 5.62
C ARG A 196 7.23 -0.61 4.44
N THR A 197 6.68 0.19 3.54
CA THR A 197 7.36 0.64 2.31
C THR A 197 7.66 2.13 2.30
N GLU A 198 6.96 2.91 3.12
CA GLU A 198 7.08 4.37 3.13
C GLU A 198 8.22 4.88 4.00
N SER A 199 9.09 5.75 3.46
CA SER A 199 10.29 6.28 4.12
C SER A 199 10.01 7.11 5.38
N TRP A 200 8.87 7.77 5.43
CA TRP A 200 8.44 8.63 6.53
C TRP A 200 7.78 7.87 7.69
N SER A 201 7.32 6.63 7.44
CA SER A 201 6.63 5.84 8.46
C SER A 201 7.55 5.44 9.61
N ASN A 202 7.13 5.62 10.85
CA ASN A 202 7.91 5.21 12.03
C ASN A 202 7.32 4.01 12.76
N THR A 203 6.37 3.33 12.12
CA THR A 203 5.74 2.15 12.71
C THR A 203 6.75 1.02 12.90
N ALA A 204 6.71 0.39 14.08
CA ALA A 204 7.49 -0.79 14.42
C ALA A 204 7.01 -1.99 13.61
N GLN A 205 7.93 -2.71 12.97
CA GLN A 205 7.61 -3.68 11.91
C GLN A 205 8.38 -4.99 12.01
N HIS A 206 9.00 -5.25 13.17
CA HIS A 206 9.83 -6.44 13.45
C HIS A 206 11.03 -6.67 12.53
N SER A 207 11.27 -5.83 11.53
CA SER A 207 12.48 -5.81 10.68
C SER A 207 13.08 -4.41 10.66
N PRO A 208 14.41 -4.26 10.54
CA PRO A 208 15.02 -2.95 10.27
C PRO A 208 14.41 -2.30 9.02
N LYS A 209 14.33 -0.97 9.07
CA LYS A 209 13.81 -0.19 7.95
C LYS A 209 14.93 0.14 6.98
N SER A 210 14.77 -0.18 5.70
CA SER A 210 15.75 0.17 4.68
C SER A 210 15.10 0.40 3.29
N PRO A 211 15.75 1.17 2.41
CA PRO A 211 15.44 1.28 0.97
C PRO A 211 14.99 -0.01 0.28
N GLU A 212 15.71 -1.11 0.52
CA GLU A 212 15.49 -2.41 -0.12
C GLU A 212 14.14 -3.04 0.27
N ASN A 213 13.52 -2.57 1.36
CA ASN A 213 12.24 -3.09 1.85
C ASN A 213 11.14 -3.03 0.81
N VAL A 214 11.10 -2.03 -0.06
CA VAL A 214 10.07 -1.93 -1.11
C VAL A 214 10.19 -3.08 -2.10
N VAL A 215 11.42 -3.39 -2.52
CA VAL A 215 11.69 -4.51 -3.43
C VAL A 215 11.37 -5.84 -2.75
N ILE A 216 11.77 -6.01 -1.48
CA ILE A 216 11.50 -7.21 -0.70
C ILE A 216 9.99 -7.41 -0.51
N GLU A 217 9.26 -6.36 -0.19
CA GLU A 217 7.80 -6.40 -0.02
C GLU A 217 7.13 -6.87 -1.32
N ILE A 218 7.53 -6.32 -2.46
CA ILE A 218 7.05 -6.74 -3.78
C ILE A 218 7.38 -8.21 -4.06
N GLN A 219 8.57 -8.69 -3.72
CA GLN A 219 8.94 -10.10 -3.90
C GLN A 219 8.08 -11.03 -3.06
N ILE A 220 7.84 -10.69 -1.78
CA ILE A 220 6.98 -11.47 -0.89
C ILE A 220 5.55 -11.53 -1.43
N TRP A 221 4.98 -10.39 -1.81
CA TRP A 221 3.62 -10.38 -2.35
C TRP A 221 3.51 -11.06 -3.71
N THR A 222 4.52 -10.94 -4.57
CA THR A 222 4.61 -11.73 -5.82
C THR A 222 4.53 -13.23 -5.52
N LEU A 223 5.31 -13.69 -4.53
CA LEU A 223 5.31 -15.09 -4.11
C LEU A 223 3.95 -15.53 -3.57
N LEU A 224 3.37 -14.77 -2.63
CA LEU A 224 2.09 -15.09 -2.02
C LEU A 224 0.96 -15.12 -3.06
N LEU A 225 0.91 -14.15 -3.98
CA LEU A 225 -0.10 -14.07 -5.03
C LEU A 225 0.00 -15.19 -6.08
N ASN A 226 1.19 -15.74 -6.28
CA ASN A 226 1.42 -16.91 -7.15
C ASN A 226 1.26 -18.25 -6.42
N SER A 227 0.84 -18.22 -5.15
CA SER A 227 0.67 -19.39 -4.30
C SER A 227 -0.80 -19.56 -3.87
N PRO A 228 -1.20 -20.71 -3.30
CA PRO A 228 -2.56 -20.91 -2.80
C PRO A 228 -2.86 -20.17 -1.48
N TRP A 229 -1.94 -19.34 -0.98
CA TRP A 229 -2.09 -18.62 0.29
C TRP A 229 -2.95 -17.36 0.20
N ILE A 230 -3.23 -16.88 -1.01
CA ILE A 230 -4.17 -15.78 -1.26
C ILE A 230 -5.37 -16.35 -1.99
N HIS A 231 -6.51 -16.42 -1.33
CA HIS A 231 -7.70 -17.12 -1.81
C HIS A 231 -8.56 -16.20 -2.68
N ASP A 232 -9.52 -15.51 -2.04
CA ASP A 232 -10.42 -14.49 -2.60
C ASP A 232 -10.23 -13.20 -1.81
N PRO A 233 -9.12 -12.48 -2.02
CA PRO A 233 -8.81 -11.28 -1.25
C PRO A 233 -9.89 -10.22 -1.44
N ASP A 234 -10.21 -9.52 -0.35
CA ASP A 234 -11.16 -8.42 -0.38
C ASP A 234 -10.65 -7.24 -1.23
N GLU A 235 -11.52 -6.24 -1.43
CA GLU A 235 -11.17 -5.04 -2.18
C GLU A 235 -10.01 -4.26 -1.54
N ASN A 236 -9.79 -4.39 -0.22
CA ASN A 236 -8.73 -3.70 0.48
C ASN A 236 -7.36 -4.29 0.13
N VAL A 237 -7.23 -5.61 0.10
CA VAL A 237 -5.99 -6.28 -0.32
C VAL A 237 -5.70 -5.99 -1.78
N ALA A 238 -6.70 -6.03 -2.67
CA ALA A 238 -6.52 -5.68 -4.07
C ALA A 238 -6.05 -4.21 -4.24
N ALA A 239 -6.67 -3.28 -3.50
CA ALA A 239 -6.26 -1.87 -3.48
C ALA A 239 -4.83 -1.70 -2.94
N ALA A 240 -4.44 -2.48 -1.93
CA ALA A 240 -3.11 -2.43 -1.36
C ALA A 240 -2.04 -2.94 -2.31
N MET A 241 -2.29 -4.08 -2.97
CA MET A 241 -1.38 -4.69 -3.91
C MET A 241 -1.17 -3.84 -5.15
N THR A 242 -2.27 -3.30 -5.70
CA THR A 242 -2.18 -2.35 -6.81
C THR A 242 -1.47 -1.07 -6.41
N SER A 243 -1.69 -0.56 -5.20
CA SER A 243 -0.96 0.61 -4.71
C SER A 243 0.53 0.31 -4.60
N LEU A 244 0.93 -0.79 -3.95
CA LEU A 244 2.33 -1.20 -3.82
C LEU A 244 3.06 -1.27 -5.18
N GLY A 245 2.42 -1.82 -6.20
CA GLY A 245 3.01 -1.94 -7.54
C GLY A 245 3.12 -0.62 -8.30
N HIS A 246 2.45 0.43 -7.84
CA HIS A 246 2.43 1.75 -8.46
C HIS A 246 2.84 2.87 -7.48
N THR A 247 3.33 2.50 -6.29
CA THR A 247 3.99 3.39 -5.34
C THR A 247 5.24 3.92 -6.01
N ARG A 248 5.52 5.22 -5.78
CA ARG A 248 6.59 6.02 -6.39
C ARG A 248 7.77 5.17 -6.85
N ALA A 249 7.81 4.86 -8.13
CA ALA A 249 9.00 4.33 -8.78
C ALA A 249 9.87 5.54 -9.19
N GLY A 250 11.19 5.41 -9.08
CA GLY A 250 12.11 6.55 -9.24
C GLY A 250 13.50 6.30 -8.67
N SER A 251 14.30 7.36 -8.56
CA SER A 251 15.67 7.31 -8.02
C SER A 251 15.75 7.62 -6.51
N ASP A 252 14.61 7.75 -5.83
CA ASP A 252 14.61 7.87 -4.38
C ASP A 252 15.04 6.52 -3.78
N PRO A 253 15.83 6.49 -2.69
CA PRO A 253 16.20 5.24 -2.05
C PRO A 253 14.99 4.38 -1.65
N TRP A 254 13.84 4.98 -1.36
CA TRP A 254 12.61 4.29 -0.98
C TRP A 254 11.65 4.08 -2.15
N ALA A 255 12.15 4.16 -3.39
CA ALA A 255 11.43 3.86 -4.60
C ALA A 255 11.93 2.54 -5.21
N ILE A 256 11.05 1.81 -5.88
CA ILE A 256 11.48 0.71 -6.74
C ILE A 256 11.95 1.25 -8.09
N GLU A 257 13.08 0.75 -8.58
CA GLU A 257 13.55 1.08 -9.92
C GLU A 257 12.56 0.57 -10.98
N TYR A 258 12.21 1.42 -11.96
CA TYR A 258 11.32 1.03 -13.06
C TYR A 258 11.81 -0.19 -13.86
N THR A 259 13.12 -0.36 -13.95
CA THR A 259 13.75 -1.48 -14.67
C THR A 259 13.93 -2.71 -13.80
N SER A 260 13.48 -2.69 -12.54
CA SER A 260 13.57 -3.82 -11.63
C SER A 260 12.81 -5.02 -12.19
N PRO A 261 13.46 -6.20 -12.32
CA PRO A 261 12.78 -7.43 -12.71
C PRO A 261 11.63 -7.79 -11.74
N ALA A 262 11.80 -7.51 -10.44
CA ALA A 262 10.80 -7.78 -9.42
C ALA A 262 9.52 -6.96 -9.64
N LEU A 263 9.65 -5.69 -10.05
CA LEU A 263 8.50 -4.86 -10.40
C LEU A 263 7.73 -5.40 -11.60
N GLY A 264 8.46 -5.77 -12.66
CA GLY A 264 7.87 -6.32 -13.88
C GLY A 264 7.17 -7.66 -13.67
N GLU A 265 7.72 -8.52 -12.82
CA GLU A 265 7.10 -9.77 -12.40
C GLU A 265 5.84 -9.53 -11.55
N PHE A 266 5.91 -8.56 -10.63
CA PHE A 266 4.78 -8.19 -9.80
C PHE A 266 3.61 -7.64 -10.62
N HIS A 267 3.84 -6.71 -11.56
CA HIS A 267 2.78 -6.24 -12.48
C HIS A 267 2.14 -7.39 -13.25
N SER A 268 2.96 -8.33 -13.73
CA SER A 268 2.44 -9.51 -14.45
C SER A 268 1.57 -10.39 -13.54
N THR A 269 1.96 -10.53 -12.27
CA THR A 269 1.22 -11.26 -11.24
C THR A 269 -0.09 -10.57 -10.87
N LEU A 270 -0.09 -9.24 -10.68
CA LEU A 270 -1.30 -8.46 -10.44
C LEU A 270 -2.32 -8.64 -11.57
N VAL A 271 -1.87 -8.55 -12.82
CA VAL A 271 -2.73 -8.77 -14.00
C VAL A 271 -3.28 -10.19 -14.04
N ALA A 272 -2.46 -11.20 -13.77
CA ALA A 272 -2.91 -12.60 -13.73
C ALA A 272 -3.98 -12.84 -12.64
N ARG A 273 -3.87 -12.14 -11.50
CA ARG A 273 -4.86 -12.16 -10.40
C ARG A 273 -6.03 -11.20 -10.61
N LYS A 274 -6.08 -10.46 -11.74
CA LYS A 274 -7.09 -9.44 -12.07
C LYS A 274 -7.14 -8.28 -11.06
N PHE A 275 -6.00 -7.96 -10.47
CA PHE A 275 -5.84 -6.79 -9.61
C PHE A 275 -5.50 -5.60 -10.49
N PHE A 276 -6.56 -4.90 -10.87
CA PHE A 276 -6.49 -3.84 -11.86
C PHE A 276 -6.22 -2.49 -11.20
N PRO A 277 -5.12 -1.79 -11.57
CA PRO A 277 -4.81 -0.51 -10.98
C PRO A 277 -5.88 0.51 -11.35
N SER A 278 -6.11 1.47 -10.46
CA SER A 278 -6.91 2.64 -10.75
C SER A 278 -6.16 3.60 -11.67
N LEU A 279 -6.90 4.48 -12.36
CA LEU A 279 -6.27 5.47 -13.22
C LEU A 279 -5.33 6.42 -12.45
N SER A 280 -5.60 6.69 -11.16
CA SER A 280 -4.72 7.52 -10.33
C SER A 280 -3.37 6.84 -10.07
N GLN A 281 -3.37 5.52 -9.84
CA GLN A 281 -2.15 4.74 -9.66
C GLN A 281 -1.32 4.73 -10.94
N VAL A 282 -1.96 4.50 -12.10
CA VAL A 282 -1.29 4.55 -13.41
C VAL A 282 -0.72 5.95 -13.67
N ALA A 283 -1.47 7.00 -13.40
CA ALA A 283 -1.01 8.38 -13.58
C ALA A 283 0.22 8.70 -12.72
N SER A 284 0.19 8.29 -11.44
CA SER A 284 1.32 8.44 -10.52
C SER A 284 2.57 7.71 -11.03
N PHE A 285 2.38 6.50 -11.57
CA PHE A 285 3.46 5.71 -12.16
C PHE A 285 4.04 6.39 -13.41
N ILE A 286 3.19 6.76 -14.38
CA ILE A 286 3.64 7.35 -15.64
C ILE A 286 4.29 8.73 -15.43
N LEU A 287 3.77 9.56 -14.52
CA LEU A 287 4.34 10.86 -14.19
C LEU A 287 5.81 10.78 -13.77
N ASN A 288 6.19 9.72 -13.06
CA ASN A 288 7.53 9.54 -12.53
C ASN A 288 8.39 8.64 -13.44
N CYS A 289 7.86 8.22 -14.59
CA CYS A 289 8.56 7.38 -15.54
C CYS A 289 9.77 8.12 -16.13
N PRO A 290 10.99 7.58 -16.03
CA PRO A 290 12.19 8.28 -16.47
C PRO A 290 12.37 8.26 -17.99
N ASP A 291 11.64 7.39 -18.70
CA ASP A 291 11.74 7.22 -20.14
C ASP A 291 10.42 6.68 -20.74
N VAL A 292 10.07 7.10 -21.95
CA VAL A 292 8.81 6.70 -22.62
C VAL A 292 8.76 5.20 -22.95
N GLU A 293 9.90 4.56 -23.25
CA GLU A 293 9.93 3.13 -23.58
C GLU A 293 9.69 2.26 -22.34
N ILE A 294 10.05 2.74 -21.15
CA ILE A 294 9.65 2.10 -19.89
C ILE A 294 8.13 2.16 -19.74
N GLY A 295 7.53 3.32 -20.00
CA GLY A 295 6.07 3.48 -19.99
C GLY A 295 5.39 2.56 -20.99
N ARG A 296 5.96 2.42 -22.20
CA ARG A 296 5.45 1.50 -23.24
C ARG A 296 5.47 0.05 -22.77
N ARG A 297 6.59 -0.42 -22.21
CA ARG A 297 6.70 -1.77 -21.64
C ARG A 297 5.72 -2.00 -20.48
N TYR A 298 5.42 -0.97 -19.70
CA TYR A 298 4.39 -1.04 -18.67
C TYR A 298 3.01 -1.27 -19.31
N PHE A 299 2.61 -0.50 -20.32
CA PHE A 299 1.33 -0.68 -21.00
C PHE A 299 1.21 -1.99 -21.78
N GLU A 300 2.32 -2.56 -22.27
CA GLU A 300 2.34 -3.93 -22.82
C GLU A 300 1.89 -4.98 -21.79
N LYS A 301 2.19 -4.76 -20.50
CA LYS A 301 1.77 -5.64 -19.39
C LYS A 301 0.41 -5.28 -18.83
N VAL A 302 0.13 -3.98 -18.71
CA VAL A 302 -1.10 -3.42 -18.14
C VAL A 302 -1.79 -2.54 -19.19
N PRO A 303 -2.48 -3.13 -20.18
CA PRO A 303 -3.17 -2.36 -21.22
C PRO A 303 -4.25 -1.46 -20.62
N GLY A 304 -4.56 -0.34 -21.28
CA GLY A 304 -5.57 0.61 -20.79
C GLY A 304 -6.96 -0.01 -20.55
N SER A 305 -7.30 -1.10 -21.24
CA SER A 305 -8.54 -1.86 -21.01
C SER A 305 -8.61 -2.55 -19.64
N MET A 306 -7.47 -2.72 -18.98
CA MET A 306 -7.34 -3.35 -17.66
C MET A 306 -7.24 -2.33 -16.53
N ILE A 307 -7.35 -1.03 -16.82
CA ILE A 307 -7.32 0.00 -15.79
C ILE A 307 -8.73 0.14 -15.23
N SER A 308 -8.85 -0.02 -13.91
CA SER A 308 -10.15 0.03 -13.24
C SER A 308 -10.71 1.46 -13.30
N SER A 309 -11.94 1.55 -13.82
CA SER A 309 -12.73 2.79 -13.82
C SER A 309 -13.68 2.82 -12.62
N HIS A 310 -13.13 2.84 -11.40
CA HIS A 310 -13.96 2.83 -10.20
C HIS A 310 -14.68 4.17 -9.99
N ARG A 311 -16.02 4.17 -10.03
CA ARG A 311 -16.89 5.36 -9.94
C ARG A 311 -16.64 6.29 -8.75
N PHE A 312 -15.98 5.83 -7.68
CA PHE A 312 -15.78 6.61 -6.46
C PHE A 312 -14.54 7.52 -6.46
N PHE A 313 -13.61 7.36 -7.41
CA PHE A 313 -12.46 8.26 -7.57
C PHE A 313 -12.73 9.30 -8.66
N TYR A 314 -13.55 10.28 -8.28
CA TYR A 314 -14.02 11.39 -9.12
C TYR A 314 -12.93 12.30 -9.76
N PRO A 315 -11.64 12.35 -9.35
CA PRO A 315 -10.63 13.10 -10.12
C PRO A 315 -10.01 12.32 -11.29
N SER A 316 -10.14 10.99 -11.30
CA SER A 316 -9.28 10.09 -12.08
C SER A 316 -10.04 9.35 -13.18
N HIS A 317 -11.14 9.90 -13.68
CA HIS A 317 -11.87 9.35 -14.85
C HIS A 317 -11.87 10.32 -16.02
N THR A 318 -11.01 11.33 -15.90
CA THR A 318 -10.94 12.52 -16.72
C THR A 318 -9.53 12.58 -17.28
N GLY A 319 -9.34 13.28 -18.38
CA GLY A 319 -8.02 13.64 -18.89
C GLY A 319 -7.17 14.36 -17.85
N GLY A 320 -7.73 14.78 -16.71
CA GLY A 320 -7.02 15.32 -15.55
C GLY A 320 -5.81 14.49 -15.09
N LEU A 321 -5.73 13.19 -15.40
CA LEU A 321 -4.51 12.39 -15.19
C LEU A 321 -3.28 12.96 -15.94
N LEU A 322 -3.49 13.60 -17.09
CA LEU A 322 -2.45 14.20 -17.93
C LEU A 322 -1.97 15.52 -17.34
N VAL A 323 -2.77 16.19 -16.51
CA VAL A 323 -2.46 17.51 -15.95
C VAL A 323 -1.18 17.48 -15.11
N PRO A 324 -0.99 16.54 -14.15
CA PRO A 324 0.28 16.39 -13.45
C PRO A 324 1.49 16.20 -14.38
N ILE A 325 1.34 15.45 -15.48
CA ILE A 325 2.42 15.23 -16.46
C ILE A 325 2.75 16.54 -17.18
N ILE A 326 1.72 17.24 -17.68
CA ILE A 326 1.85 18.51 -18.39
C ILE A 326 2.46 19.59 -17.49
N GLU A 327 2.06 19.66 -16.23
CA GLU A 327 2.54 20.67 -15.28
C GLU A 327 3.87 20.35 -14.62
N SER A 328 4.38 19.13 -14.81
CA SER A 328 5.64 18.71 -14.21
C SER A 328 6.76 19.72 -14.50
N LYS A 329 7.43 20.14 -13.42
CA LYS A 329 8.58 21.04 -13.47
C LYS A 329 9.91 20.29 -13.62
N THR A 330 9.88 18.97 -13.43
CA THR A 330 11.08 18.10 -13.46
C THR A 330 11.27 17.45 -14.83
N LEU A 331 10.20 17.27 -15.60
CA LEU A 331 10.24 16.71 -16.95
C LEU A 331 10.55 17.78 -18.00
N SER A 332 11.36 17.43 -19.00
CA SER A 332 11.57 18.27 -20.18
C SER A 332 10.30 18.35 -21.04
N ASP A 333 10.18 19.40 -21.86
CA ASP A 333 9.00 19.61 -22.73
C ASP A 333 8.74 18.41 -23.65
N GLN A 334 9.80 17.90 -24.29
CA GLN A 334 9.72 16.72 -25.15
C GLN A 334 9.26 15.47 -24.38
N HIS A 335 9.78 15.27 -23.17
CA HIS A 335 9.41 14.09 -22.38
C HIS A 335 7.95 14.16 -21.89
N ARG A 336 7.46 15.34 -21.50
CA ARG A 336 6.02 15.54 -21.20
C ARG A 336 5.17 15.19 -22.41
N LEU A 337 5.54 15.67 -23.59
CA LEU A 337 4.81 15.40 -24.84
C LEU A 337 4.78 13.91 -25.18
N ASP A 338 5.90 13.22 -25.04
CA ASP A 338 6.00 11.80 -25.36
C ASP A 338 5.21 10.92 -24.37
N LEU A 339 5.23 11.25 -23.08
CA LEU A 339 4.40 10.55 -22.07
C LEU A 339 2.90 10.81 -22.28
N VAL A 340 2.49 12.05 -22.57
CA VAL A 340 1.09 12.36 -22.85
C VAL A 340 0.62 11.63 -24.11
N ARG A 341 1.43 11.62 -25.17
CA ARG A 341 1.13 10.86 -26.39
C ARG A 341 0.96 9.37 -26.10
N LEU A 342 1.90 8.78 -25.36
CA LEU A 342 1.82 7.37 -24.94
C LEU A 342 0.51 7.08 -24.20
N VAL A 343 0.13 7.91 -23.22
CA VAL A 343 -1.11 7.69 -22.46
C VAL A 343 -2.36 7.79 -23.34
N LEU A 344 -2.41 8.75 -24.26
CA LEU A 344 -3.53 8.91 -25.20
C LEU A 344 -3.65 7.71 -26.17
N GLU A 345 -2.52 7.12 -26.57
CA GLU A 345 -2.47 5.93 -27.42
C GLU A 345 -2.92 4.66 -26.67
N GLU A 346 -2.47 4.49 -25.43
CA GLU A 346 -2.65 3.24 -24.66
C GLU A 346 -3.95 3.20 -23.85
N ILE A 347 -4.53 4.36 -23.50
CA ILE A 347 -5.79 4.48 -22.75
C ILE A 347 -6.86 5.15 -23.63
N PRO A 348 -7.58 4.38 -24.48
CA PRO A 348 -8.57 4.96 -25.37
C PRO A 348 -9.77 5.53 -24.59
N ARG A 349 -10.35 6.61 -25.11
CA ARG A 349 -11.56 7.29 -24.57
C ARG A 349 -11.37 8.00 -23.23
N LEU A 350 -10.16 8.47 -22.94
CA LEU A 350 -9.96 9.45 -21.87
C LEU A 350 -10.81 10.70 -22.13
N ASP A 351 -11.59 11.11 -21.14
CA ASP A 351 -12.42 12.31 -21.22
C ASP A 351 -11.56 13.57 -21.01
N LEU A 352 -10.98 14.10 -22.09
CA LEU A 352 -10.12 15.29 -22.06
C LEU A 352 -10.84 16.58 -21.61
N ASP A 353 -12.17 16.56 -21.53
CA ASP A 353 -12.99 17.73 -21.25
C ASP A 353 -13.60 17.71 -19.85
N ALA A 354 -13.47 16.61 -19.14
CA ALA A 354 -14.15 16.47 -17.87
C ALA A 354 -13.70 17.53 -16.86
N ARG A 355 -14.70 18.21 -16.30
CA ARG A 355 -14.55 19.29 -15.35
C ARG A 355 -14.62 18.71 -13.95
N ILE A 356 -13.67 19.07 -13.10
CA ILE A 356 -13.72 18.70 -11.68
C ILE A 356 -14.72 19.65 -11.01
N ASP A 357 -15.99 19.25 -10.96
CA ASP A 357 -17.00 19.90 -10.13
C ASP A 357 -16.89 19.33 -8.71
N ARG A 358 -16.34 20.11 -7.78
CA ARG A 358 -16.26 19.74 -6.35
C ARG A 358 -17.24 20.62 -5.58
N PRO A 359 -18.43 20.10 -5.19
CA PRO A 359 -19.42 20.85 -4.41
C PRO A 359 -18.89 21.43 -3.10
N TRP A 360 -17.85 20.83 -2.49
CA TRP A 360 -17.25 21.27 -1.21
C TRP A 360 -16.00 22.17 -1.36
N VAL A 361 -15.52 22.46 -2.58
CA VAL A 361 -14.39 23.41 -2.75
C VAL A 361 -14.79 24.83 -2.41
N ALA A 362 -16.07 25.18 -2.61
CA ALA A 362 -16.64 26.41 -2.08
C ALA A 362 -16.40 26.52 -0.55
N ASP A 363 -16.49 25.40 0.17
CA ASP A 363 -16.21 25.33 1.61
C ASP A 363 -14.69 25.36 1.91
N MET A 364 -13.82 24.73 1.11
CA MET A 364 -12.37 24.73 1.40
C MET A 364 -11.72 26.13 1.35
N ARG A 365 -12.18 27.04 0.48
CA ARG A 365 -11.78 28.46 0.55
C ARG A 365 -12.34 29.18 1.77
N SER A 366 -13.55 28.81 2.23
CA SER A 366 -14.12 29.33 3.49
C SER A 366 -13.31 28.90 4.72
N PHE A 367 -12.62 27.75 4.64
CA PHE A 367 -11.69 27.25 5.66
C PHE A 367 -10.24 27.72 5.47
N GLY A 368 -9.94 28.55 4.46
CA GLY A 368 -8.59 29.11 4.24
C GLY A 368 -7.55 28.09 3.79
N ALA A 369 -7.95 26.91 3.30
CA ALA A 369 -7.03 25.94 2.73
C ALA A 369 -6.57 26.41 1.33
N PRO A 370 -5.26 26.47 1.04
CA PRO A 370 -4.77 26.70 -0.31
C PRO A 370 -5.01 25.42 -1.11
N GLY A 371 -6.17 25.29 -1.74
CA GLY A 371 -6.32 24.29 -2.80
C GLY A 371 -5.35 24.62 -3.92
N ASP A 372 -4.57 23.66 -4.38
CA ASP A 372 -3.71 23.86 -5.55
C ASP A 372 -4.59 24.19 -6.77
N PRO A 373 -4.27 25.22 -7.57
CA PRO A 373 -5.11 25.66 -8.70
C PRO A 373 -5.31 24.60 -9.79
N TRP A 374 -4.50 23.54 -9.77
CA TRP A 374 -4.50 22.43 -10.72
C TRP A 374 -5.66 21.46 -10.55
N ASP A 375 -6.34 21.51 -9.40
CA ASP A 375 -7.49 20.66 -9.09
C ASP A 375 -8.72 20.92 -9.98
N PHE A 376 -8.69 21.95 -10.84
CA PHE A 376 -9.81 22.36 -11.70
C PHE A 376 -9.49 22.36 -13.20
N PHE A 377 -8.23 22.12 -13.56
CA PHE A 377 -7.79 22.18 -14.95
C PHE A 377 -8.08 20.86 -15.67
N ASN A 378 -8.54 20.97 -16.91
CA ASN A 378 -8.40 19.88 -17.86
C ASN A 378 -7.01 19.95 -18.53
N PRO A 379 -6.60 18.94 -19.31
CA PRO A 379 -5.28 18.92 -19.96
C PRO A 379 -5.00 20.14 -20.85
N LEU A 380 -6.03 20.62 -21.55
CA LEU A 380 -5.89 21.74 -22.48
C LEU A 380 -5.67 23.06 -21.73
N MET A 381 -6.34 23.25 -20.59
CA MET A 381 -6.12 24.37 -19.67
C MET A 381 -4.70 24.37 -19.11
N ALA A 382 -4.17 23.20 -18.72
CA ALA A 382 -2.79 23.06 -18.28
C ALA A 382 -1.79 23.45 -19.40
N ALA A 383 -2.01 22.95 -20.62
CA ALA A 383 -1.19 23.35 -21.77
C ALA A 383 -1.24 24.87 -22.03
N GLY A 384 -2.43 25.49 -21.92
CA GLY A 384 -2.61 26.93 -22.05
C GLY A 384 -1.91 27.72 -20.96
N TRP A 385 -2.04 27.31 -19.70
CA TRP A 385 -1.38 27.93 -18.57
C TRP A 385 0.15 27.98 -18.72
N ARG A 386 0.74 26.96 -19.35
CA ARG A 386 2.18 26.90 -19.66
C ARG A 386 2.57 27.56 -20.97
N GLY A 387 1.59 27.89 -21.81
CA GLY A 387 1.82 28.35 -23.18
C GLY A 387 2.42 27.26 -24.09
N ASP A 388 2.16 25.99 -23.78
CA ASP A 388 2.73 24.82 -24.46
C ASP A 388 1.92 24.49 -25.72
N LYS A 389 2.28 25.15 -26.83
CA LYS A 389 1.55 25.06 -28.10
C LYS A 389 1.51 23.64 -28.66
N GLU A 390 2.64 22.92 -28.60
CA GLU A 390 2.75 21.57 -29.15
C GLU A 390 1.88 20.58 -28.36
N MET A 391 1.87 20.69 -27.03
CA MET A 391 0.96 19.92 -26.18
C MET A 391 -0.52 20.22 -26.50
N ALA A 392 -0.88 21.49 -26.69
CA ALA A 392 -2.24 21.86 -27.05
C ALA A 392 -2.64 21.34 -28.44
N GLU A 393 -1.73 21.35 -29.42
CA GLU A 393 -1.97 20.74 -30.74
C GLU A 393 -2.26 19.24 -30.61
N LEU A 394 -1.44 18.51 -29.84
CA LEU A 394 -1.64 17.09 -29.58
C LEU A 394 -3.01 16.79 -28.94
N LEU A 395 -3.39 17.57 -27.92
CA LEU A 395 -4.66 17.36 -27.20
C LEU A 395 -5.89 17.65 -28.09
N LEU A 396 -5.82 18.71 -28.91
CA LEU A 396 -6.89 19.04 -29.88
C LEU A 396 -7.03 17.96 -30.96
N GLU A 397 -5.91 17.41 -31.45
CA GLU A 397 -5.91 16.28 -32.40
C GLU A 397 -6.59 15.03 -31.82
N HIS A 398 -6.53 14.85 -30.50
CA HIS A 398 -7.18 13.75 -29.78
C HIS A 398 -8.59 14.10 -29.27
N GLY A 399 -9.16 15.23 -29.71
CA GLY A 399 -10.56 15.57 -29.50
C GLY A 399 -10.88 16.40 -28.25
N ALA A 400 -9.88 17.01 -27.60
CA ALA A 400 -10.13 17.99 -26.55
C ALA A 400 -10.92 19.20 -27.11
N LYS A 401 -11.93 19.66 -26.38
CA LYS A 401 -12.79 20.79 -26.77
C LYS A 401 -12.16 22.13 -26.35
N PRO A 402 -11.92 23.06 -27.28
CA PRO A 402 -11.25 24.32 -26.97
C PRO A 402 -12.11 25.31 -26.17
N GLU A 403 -13.42 25.12 -26.12
CA GLU A 403 -14.39 25.99 -25.43
C GLU A 403 -14.62 25.63 -23.96
N VAL A 404 -13.95 24.60 -23.43
CA VAL A 404 -14.14 24.21 -22.03
C VAL A 404 -13.51 25.25 -21.11
N GLU A 405 -14.30 25.77 -20.18
CA GLU A 405 -13.91 26.83 -19.24
C GLU A 405 -13.66 26.29 -17.83
N ASP A 406 -12.65 26.85 -17.16
CA ASP A 406 -12.36 26.61 -15.74
C ASP A 406 -13.54 27.07 -14.87
N CYS A 407 -13.93 26.28 -13.87
CA CYS A 407 -15.11 26.55 -13.06
C CYS A 407 -14.95 27.73 -12.10
N LEU A 408 -13.71 28.17 -11.82
CA LEU A 408 -13.43 29.27 -10.90
C LEU A 408 -13.27 30.61 -11.61
N SER A 409 -12.49 30.63 -12.70
CA SER A 409 -12.17 31.84 -13.46
C SER A 409 -13.08 32.09 -14.65
N ASN A 410 -13.84 31.06 -15.08
CA ASN A 410 -14.58 31.05 -16.36
C ASN A 410 -13.67 31.41 -17.55
N LEU A 411 -12.40 31.00 -17.50
CA LEU A 411 -11.46 31.14 -18.59
C LEU A 411 -11.23 29.78 -19.25
N ASP A 412 -11.22 29.77 -20.57
CA ASP A 412 -10.70 28.65 -21.36
C ASP A 412 -9.15 28.64 -21.35
N ALA A 413 -8.55 27.67 -22.04
CA ALA A 413 -7.10 27.56 -22.14
C ALA A 413 -6.43 28.81 -22.74
N GLY A 414 -7.08 29.52 -23.67
CA GLY A 414 -6.57 30.76 -24.26
C GLY A 414 -6.61 31.94 -23.29
N GLY A 415 -7.69 32.05 -22.50
CA GLY A 415 -7.85 33.01 -21.42
C GLY A 415 -6.80 32.81 -20.33
N LEU A 416 -6.59 31.57 -19.89
CA LEU A 416 -5.55 31.19 -18.93
C LEU A 416 -4.14 31.50 -19.47
N ALA A 417 -3.86 31.18 -20.73
CA ALA A 417 -2.60 31.52 -21.38
C ALA A 417 -2.35 33.04 -21.39
N ARG A 418 -3.38 33.84 -21.68
CA ARG A 418 -3.28 35.31 -21.66
C ARG A 418 -2.99 35.83 -20.25
N GLN A 419 -3.64 35.25 -19.23
CA GLN A 419 -3.41 35.61 -17.83
C GLN A 419 -1.96 35.32 -17.41
N GLN A 420 -1.36 34.23 -17.87
CA GLN A 420 0.04 33.87 -17.63
C GLN A 420 1.05 34.60 -18.55
N GLY A 421 0.56 35.46 -19.45
CA GLY A 421 1.42 36.24 -20.35
C GLY A 421 1.85 35.52 -21.63
N HIS A 422 1.33 34.33 -21.90
CA HIS A 422 1.56 33.55 -23.12
C HIS A 422 0.73 34.08 -24.31
N LYS A 423 0.92 35.36 -24.66
CA LYS A 423 0.14 36.07 -25.70
C LYS A 423 0.14 35.36 -27.07
N LYS A 424 1.28 34.78 -27.46
CA LYS A 424 1.40 34.04 -28.72
C LYS A 424 0.53 32.79 -28.74
N PHE A 425 0.50 32.04 -27.64
CA PHE A 425 -0.38 30.89 -27.48
C PHE A 425 -1.84 31.32 -27.54
N ALA A 426 -2.22 32.34 -26.75
CA ALA A 426 -3.60 32.82 -26.69
C ALA A 426 -4.14 33.22 -28.07
N THR A 427 -3.37 34.02 -28.84
CA THR A 427 -3.77 34.40 -30.21
C THR A 427 -3.87 33.21 -31.16
N TRP A 428 -2.97 32.23 -31.05
CA TRP A 428 -3.04 31.01 -31.84
C TRP A 428 -4.28 30.17 -31.49
N PHE A 429 -4.57 30.03 -30.20
CA PHE A 429 -5.68 29.23 -29.68
C PHE A 429 -7.05 29.84 -30.03
N GLU A 430 -7.20 31.16 -29.87
CA GLU A 430 -8.41 31.91 -30.31
C GLU A 430 -8.66 31.72 -31.81
N GLY A 431 -7.61 31.69 -32.63
CA GLY A 431 -7.72 31.43 -34.07
C GLY A 431 -8.22 30.03 -34.42
N ARG A 432 -8.06 29.05 -33.52
CA ARG A 432 -8.53 27.66 -33.68
C ARG A 432 -9.98 27.46 -33.22
N GLN A 433 -10.47 28.25 -32.27
CA GLN A 433 -11.89 28.23 -31.87
C GLN A 433 -12.83 28.76 -32.96
N ALA A 434 -12.33 29.63 -33.83
CA ALA A 434 -13.10 30.28 -34.90
C ALA A 434 -13.18 29.46 -36.20
N SER A 435 -12.47 28.34 -36.30
CA SER A 435 -12.37 27.45 -37.46
C SER A 435 -13.06 26.12 -37.21
#